data_AF-A0A509L8T8-F1
#
_entry.id   AF-A0A509L8T8-F1
#
_cell.length_a   1.000
_cell.length_b   1.000
_cell.length_c   1.000
_cell.angle_alpha   90.00
_cell.angle_beta   90.00
_cell.angle_gamma   90.00
#
_symmetry.space_group_name_H-M   'P 1'
#
loop_
_entity.id
_entity.type
_entity.pdbx_description
1 polymer ?
#
loop_
_entity_poly.entity_id
_entity_poly.type
_entity_poly.pdbx_seq_one_letter_code
_entity_poly.pdbx_strand_id
1 'polypeptide(L)'
;AQRAFEKISDSTLPERGRDFFEVIHIDTDYAQKGGPYAYYHRKRSKKLVVTIPPGVRDGQKIRLAGMGENGKGGGLPGDLFLKVRVRKPLLERIKKLIS
;
A
#
# COMPACT_ATOMS: atom_id res chain seq x y z
N ALA A 1 -2.56 27.62 -44.90
CA ALA A 1 -2.00 27.55 -43.54
C ALA A 1 -3.11 27.37 -42.50
N GLN A 2 -3.70 26.17 -42.41
CA GLN A 2 -4.90 25.90 -41.57
C GLN A 2 -4.74 24.56 -40.80
N ARG A 3 -3.60 24.36 -40.12
CA ARG A 3 -3.33 23.14 -39.32
C ARG A 3 -2.62 23.44 -37.99
N ALA A 4 -2.93 24.57 -37.35
CA ALA A 4 -2.23 24.99 -36.13
C ALA A 4 -3.11 25.23 -34.90
N PHE A 5 -4.45 25.17 -35.00
CA PHE A 5 -5.32 25.59 -33.89
C PHE A 5 -6.04 24.44 -33.14
N GLU A 6 -5.96 23.20 -33.59
CA GLU A 6 -6.61 22.05 -32.90
C GLU A 6 -5.75 21.40 -31.80
N LYS A 7 -4.52 21.87 -31.57
CA LYS A 7 -3.59 21.25 -30.59
C LYS A 7 -3.54 21.93 -29.22
N ILE A 8 -4.35 22.96 -28.97
CA ILE A 8 -4.33 23.70 -27.69
C ILE A 8 -5.52 23.33 -26.79
N SER A 9 -6.46 22.50 -27.26
CA SER A 9 -7.66 22.10 -26.49
C SER A 9 -7.54 20.77 -25.74
N ASP A 10 -6.33 20.28 -25.49
CA ASP A 10 -6.12 19.06 -24.69
C ASP A 10 -5.26 19.34 -23.44
N SER A 11 -5.46 20.52 -22.84
CA SER A 11 -4.90 20.83 -21.52
C SER A 11 -5.67 20.08 -20.43
N THR A 12 -5.61 18.74 -20.44
CA THR A 12 -5.91 17.99 -19.22
C THR A 12 -4.83 18.37 -18.22
N LEU A 13 -5.19 19.23 -17.26
CA LEU A 13 -4.29 19.65 -16.19
C LEU A 13 -3.72 18.40 -15.52
N PRO A 14 -2.40 18.36 -15.23
CA PRO A 14 -1.82 17.24 -14.50
C PRO A 14 -2.52 17.05 -13.15
N GLU A 15 -3.21 15.92 -12.98
CA GLU A 15 -3.89 15.57 -11.73
C GLU A 15 -3.15 14.41 -11.07
N ARG A 16 -2.78 14.57 -9.79
CA ARG A 16 -2.18 13.49 -9.01
C ARG A 16 -3.19 12.36 -8.82
N GLY A 17 -2.76 11.12 -8.99
CA GLY A 17 -3.57 9.94 -8.73
C GLY A 17 -3.93 9.78 -7.25
N ARG A 18 -5.03 9.08 -6.96
CA ARG A 18 -5.48 8.85 -5.57
C ARG A 18 -4.55 7.89 -4.82
N ASP A 19 -4.42 8.16 -3.51
CA ASP A 19 -3.76 7.24 -2.59
C ASP A 19 -4.67 6.05 -2.25
N PHE A 20 -4.07 4.89 -1.99
CA PHE A 20 -4.75 3.69 -1.53
C PHE A 20 -4.38 3.37 -0.08
N PHE A 21 -5.35 2.84 0.67
CA PHE A 21 -5.18 2.42 2.05
C PHE A 21 -5.68 1.00 2.20
N GLU A 22 -4.78 0.09 2.57
CA GLU A 22 -5.04 -1.33 2.64
C GLU A 22 -4.51 -1.88 3.96
N VAL A 23 -5.04 -3.03 4.39
CA VAL A 23 -4.67 -3.65 5.66
C VAL A 23 -4.02 -5.01 5.39
N ILE A 24 -2.79 -5.18 5.89
CA ILE A 24 -2.11 -6.48 5.87
C ILE A 24 -2.17 -7.11 7.25
N HIS A 25 -2.32 -8.43 7.27
CA HIS A 25 -2.29 -9.19 8.51
C HIS A 25 -1.04 -10.04 8.53
N ILE A 26 -0.29 -9.91 9.62
CA ILE A 26 0.91 -10.71 9.89
C ILE A 26 0.78 -11.30 11.29
N ASP A 27 1.44 -12.41 11.53
CA ASP A 27 1.55 -12.96 12.88
C ASP A 27 2.60 -12.19 13.71
N THR A 28 2.58 -12.43 15.01
CA THR A 28 3.49 -11.80 15.96
C THR A 28 4.96 -12.13 15.70
N ASP A 29 5.28 -13.36 15.28
CA ASP A 29 6.68 -13.78 15.04
C ASP A 29 7.26 -13.04 13.83
N TYR A 30 6.50 -12.97 12.74
CA TYR A 30 6.86 -12.23 11.54
C TYR A 30 6.95 -10.72 11.81
N ALA A 31 6.06 -10.16 12.64
CA ALA A 31 6.14 -8.75 13.03
C ALA A 31 7.43 -8.41 13.80
N GLN A 32 7.92 -9.34 14.62
CA GLN A 32 9.19 -9.17 15.36
C GLN A 32 10.40 -9.28 14.42
N LYS A 33 10.44 -10.33 13.59
CA LYS A 33 11.57 -10.61 12.69
C LYS A 33 11.66 -9.62 11.52
N GLY A 34 10.52 -9.22 10.98
CA GLY A 34 10.44 -8.48 9.72
C GLY A 34 10.87 -9.34 8.51
N GLY A 35 11.02 -8.69 7.36
CA GLY A 35 11.49 -9.33 6.13
C GLY A 35 10.64 -9.01 4.89
N PRO A 36 10.90 -9.69 3.76
CA PRO A 36 10.15 -9.50 2.53
C PRO A 36 8.76 -10.13 2.62
N TYR A 37 7.72 -9.31 2.42
CA TYR A 37 6.32 -9.71 2.45
C TYR A 37 5.70 -9.59 1.05
N ALA A 38 5.13 -10.69 0.56
CA ALA A 38 4.42 -10.70 -0.71
C ALA A 38 3.03 -10.09 -0.54
N TYR A 39 2.81 -8.92 -1.14
CA TYR A 39 1.53 -8.24 -1.14
C TYR A 39 0.89 -8.27 -2.53
N TYR A 40 -0.37 -8.71 -2.62
CA TYR A 40 -1.13 -8.74 -3.87
C TYR A 40 -2.04 -7.52 -3.96
N HIS A 41 -1.68 -6.59 -4.84
CA HIS A 41 -2.43 -5.37 -5.08
C HIS A 41 -3.68 -5.65 -5.92
N ARG A 42 -4.82 -5.91 -5.26
CA ARG A 42 -6.07 -6.32 -5.93
C ARG A 42 -6.52 -5.35 -7.02
N LYS A 43 -6.43 -4.04 -6.80
CA LYS A 43 -6.88 -3.03 -7.77
C LYS A 43 -6.00 -2.90 -9.02
N ARG A 44 -4.78 -3.45 -9.02
CA ARG A 44 -3.83 -3.36 -10.14
C ARG A 44 -3.38 -4.74 -10.62
N SER A 45 -3.93 -5.80 -10.05
CA SER A 45 -3.56 -7.20 -10.31
C SER A 45 -2.03 -7.43 -10.30
N LYS A 46 -1.31 -6.73 -9.42
CA LYS A 46 0.16 -6.76 -9.36
C LYS A 46 0.63 -7.33 -8.03
N LYS A 47 1.63 -8.23 -8.07
CA LYS A 47 2.37 -8.68 -6.89
C LYS A 47 3.48 -7.69 -6.57
N LEU A 48 3.54 -7.24 -5.33
CA LEU A 48 4.58 -6.37 -4.79
C LEU A 48 5.34 -7.12 -3.70
N VAL A 49 6.65 -6.92 -3.64
CA VAL A 49 7.46 -7.36 -2.50
C VAL A 49 7.68 -6.15 -1.60
N VAL A 50 7.15 -6.22 -0.39
CA VAL A 50 7.18 -5.14 0.59
C VAL A 50 8.12 -5.55 1.71
N THR A 51 9.12 -4.74 2.01
CA THR A 51 9.97 -4.99 3.18
C THR A 51 9.24 -4.54 4.43
N ILE A 52 8.93 -5.49 5.32
CA ILE A 52 8.40 -5.23 6.65
C ILE A 52 9.58 -4.99 7.60
N PRO A 53 9.68 -3.81 8.24
CA PRO A 53 10.72 -3.57 9.23
C PRO A 53 10.61 -4.53 10.42
N PRO A 54 11.73 -4.95 11.02
CA PRO A 54 11.71 -5.70 12.27
C PRO A 54 11.07 -4.88 13.39
N GLY A 55 10.33 -5.54 14.27
CA GLY A 55 9.64 -4.90 15.39
C GLY A 55 8.46 -4.01 14.99
N VAL A 56 7.83 -4.24 13.84
CA VAL A 56 6.66 -3.49 13.40
C VAL A 56 5.49 -3.67 14.38
N ARG A 57 4.79 -2.58 14.71
CA ARG A 57 3.70 -2.57 15.69
C ARG A 57 2.32 -2.66 15.03
N ASP A 58 1.33 -3.12 15.79
CA ASP A 58 -0.06 -3.06 15.34
C ASP A 58 -0.46 -1.62 15.02
N GLY A 59 -1.10 -1.44 13.86
CA GLY A 59 -1.55 -0.15 13.36
C GLY A 59 -0.46 0.68 12.65
N GLN A 60 0.80 0.24 12.67
CA GLN A 60 1.88 0.92 11.94
C GLN A 60 1.59 0.92 10.43
N LYS A 61 1.92 2.03 9.76
CA LYS A 61 1.70 2.20 8.32
C LYS A 61 3.03 2.09 7.57
N ILE A 62 3.03 1.35 6.48
CA ILE A 62 4.14 1.23 5.53
C ILE A 62 3.70 1.93 4.23
N ARG A 63 4.50 2.87 3.74
CA ARG A 63 4.22 3.63 2.51
C ARG A 63 4.99 3.03 1.35
N LEU A 64 4.28 2.74 0.26
CA LEU A 64 4.83 2.38 -1.03
C LEU A 64 4.58 3.54 -2.00
N ALA A 65 5.63 4.33 -2.23
CA ALA A 65 5.55 5.54 -3.05
C ALA A 65 5.18 5.20 -4.51
N GLY A 66 4.26 5.97 -5.10
CA GLY A 66 3.84 5.82 -6.49
C GLY A 66 3.05 4.54 -6.82
N MET A 67 2.69 3.74 -5.80
CA MET A 67 1.93 2.51 -5.96
C MET A 67 0.41 2.70 -5.79
N GLY A 68 -0.06 3.94 -5.69
CA GLY A 68 -1.47 4.30 -5.71
C GLY A 68 -2.07 4.26 -7.13
N GLU A 69 -3.12 5.05 -7.34
CA GLU A 69 -3.72 5.22 -8.67
C GLU A 69 -2.79 6.02 -9.59
N ASN A 70 -2.90 5.79 -10.91
CA ASN A 70 -2.20 6.61 -11.88
C ASN A 70 -2.76 8.04 -11.88
N GLY A 71 -1.89 9.04 -12.02
CA GLY A 71 -2.33 10.41 -12.29
C GLY A 71 -2.86 10.58 -13.73
N LYS A 72 -3.51 11.71 -13.99
CA LYS A 72 -4.03 12.08 -15.32
C LYS A 72 -3.25 13.26 -15.89
N GLY A 73 -3.23 13.41 -17.22
CA GLY A 73 -2.59 14.55 -17.88
C GLY A 73 -1.10 14.71 -17.55
N GLY A 74 -0.38 13.61 -17.28
CA GLY A 74 1.02 13.65 -16.84
C GLY A 74 1.22 13.88 -15.33
N GLY A 75 0.14 13.89 -14.54
CA GLY A 75 0.21 13.97 -13.08
C GLY A 75 0.85 12.74 -12.43
N LEU A 76 1.48 12.94 -11.28
CA LEU A 76 2.14 11.87 -10.52
C LEU A 76 1.14 10.82 -10.02
N PRO A 77 1.54 9.55 -9.91
CA PRO A 77 0.72 8.54 -9.23
C PRO A 77 0.54 8.87 -7.74
N GLY A 78 -0.54 8.36 -7.16
CA GLY A 78 -0.73 8.32 -5.71
C GLY A 78 0.18 7.28 -5.05
N ASP A 79 0.04 7.13 -3.74
CA ASP A 79 0.78 6.17 -2.92
C ASP A 79 -0.11 5.03 -2.41
N LEU A 80 0.50 3.91 -2.05
CA LEU A 80 -0.17 2.85 -1.31
C LEU A 80 0.31 2.84 0.14
N PHE A 81 -0.61 2.92 1.09
CA PHE A 81 -0.37 2.76 2.51
C PHE A 81 -0.89 1.41 3.00
N LEU A 82 0.02 0.58 3.51
CA LEU A 82 -0.30 -0.69 4.15
C LEU A 82 -0.31 -0.52 5.66
N LYS A 83 -1.49 -0.62 6.28
CA LYS A 83 -1.63 -0.68 7.74
C LYS A 83 -1.41 -2.11 8.21
N VAL A 84 -0.48 -2.29 9.12
CA VAL A 84 -0.17 -3.60 9.70
C VAL A 84 -1.18 -3.93 10.80
N ARG A 85 -1.73 -5.15 10.75
CA ARG A 85 -2.48 -5.75 11.85
C ARG A 85 -1.76 -7.01 12.32
N VAL A 86 -1.36 -7.01 13.59
CA VAL A 86 -0.63 -8.14 14.18
C VAL A 86 -1.63 -9.08 14.82
N ARG A 87 -1.77 -10.28 14.23
CA ARG A 87 -2.63 -11.34 14.78
C ARG A 87 -1.91 -12.02 15.93
N LYS A 88 -2.49 -11.92 17.12
CA LYS A 88 -2.05 -12.72 18.26
C LYS A 88 -2.62 -14.14 18.14
N PRO A 89 -1.82 -15.20 18.30
CA PRO A 89 -2.33 -16.55 18.32
C PRO A 89 -3.34 -16.74 19.47
N LEU A 90 -4.45 -17.44 19.20
CA LEU A 90 -5.50 -17.71 20.18
C LEU A 90 -4.99 -18.48 21.40
N LEU A 91 -3.98 -19.34 21.20
CA LEU A 91 -3.35 -20.17 22.23
C LEU A 91 -2.79 -19.34 23.40
N GLU A 92 -2.26 -18.14 23.13
CA GLU A 92 -1.77 -17.23 24.18
C GLU A 92 -2.89 -16.66 25.06
N ARG A 93 -4.12 -16.59 24.54
CA ARG A 93 -5.29 -16.17 25.33
C ARG A 93 -5.78 -17.29 26.24
N ILE A 94 -5.70 -18.54 25.79
CA ILE A 94 -6.17 -19.71 26.52
C ILE A 94 -5.20 -20.05 27.67
N LYS A 95 -3.88 -19.98 27.47
CA LYS A 95 -2.90 -20.23 28.53
C LYS A 95 -3.08 -19.32 29.76
N LYS A 96 -3.55 -18.08 29.57
CA LYS A 96 -3.83 -17.14 30.67
C LYS A 96 -5.11 -17.43 31.46
N LEU A 97 -5.99 -18.31 30.98
CA LEU A 97 -7.27 -18.64 31.62
C LEU A 97 -7.20 -19.92 32.45
N ILE A 98 -6.16 -20.73 32.25
CA ILE A 98 -5.98 -22.05 32.89
C ILE A 98 -4.69 -22.07 33.75
N SER A 99 -4.01 -20.92 33.85
CA SER A 99 -2.92 -20.67 34.79
C SER A 99 -3.43 -19.80 35.92
#